data_AF-A0A1V6GEK6-F1
#
_entry.id   AF-A0A1V6GEK6-F1
#
_cell.length_a   1.000
_cell.length_b   1.000
_cell.length_c   1.000
_cell.angle_alpha   90.00
_cell.angle_beta   90.00
_cell.angle_gamma   90.00
#
_symmetry.space_group_name_H-M   'P 1'
#
loop_
_entity.id
_entity.type
_entity.pdbx_description
1 polymer ?
#
loop_
_entity_poly.entity_id
_entity_poly.type
_entity_poly.pdbx_seq_one_letter_code
_entity_poly.pdbx_strand_id
1 'polypeptide(L)' 'MTTVTLKMPDDMANGLALLATRRRASRSEILRQALKRYIGDDAPGDAAPSAFDRLASLSGSVQGPADLSAHPRHLKGYGK' A
#
# COMPACT_ATOMS: atom_id res chain seq x y z
N MET A 1 -8.77 1.43 13.57
CA MET A 1 -9.55 0.46 12.78
C MET A 1 -10.98 0.94 12.73
N THR A 2 -11.62 0.90 11.57
CA THR A 2 -13.04 1.26 11.42
C THR A 2 -13.86 -0.02 11.38
N THR A 3 -14.92 -0.10 12.19
CA THR A 3 -15.84 -1.25 12.21
C THR A 3 -16.95 -1.01 11.21
N VAL A 4 -17.25 -2.03 10.40
CA VAL A 4 -18.32 -2.00 9.40
C VAL A 4 -19.25 -3.17 9.69
N THR A 5 -20.56 -2.91 9.70
CA THR A 5 -21.59 -3.96 9.78
C THR A 5 -22.07 -4.26 8.36
N LEU A 6 -21.95 -5.51 7.94
CA LEU A 6 -22.35 -5.99 6.61
C LEU A 6 -23.51 -6.97 6.76
N LYS A 7 -24.61 -6.73 6.05
CA LYS A 7 -25.67 -7.73 5.89
C LYS A 7 -25.17 -8.81 4.93
N MET A 8 -25.20 -10.06 5.36
CA MET A 8 -24.67 -11.19 4.62
C MET A 8 -25.73 -12.31 4.58
N PRO A 9 -26.02 -12.88 3.39
CA PRO A 9 -26.81 -14.10 3.27
C PRO A 9 -26.22 -15.27 4.08
N ASP A 10 -27.07 -16.15 4.60
CA ASP A 10 -26.65 -17.23 5.51
C ASP A 10 -25.71 -18.24 4.83
N ASP A 11 -25.94 -18.53 3.54
CA ASP A 11 -25.08 -19.38 2.73
C ASP A 11 -23.65 -18.83 2.60
N MET A 12 -23.52 -17.52 2.38
CA MET A 12 -22.23 -16.83 2.34
C MET A 12 -21.55 -16.83 3.71
N ALA A 13 -22.31 -16.61 4.79
CA ALA A 13 -21.78 -16.66 6.15
C ALA A 13 -21.24 -18.06 6.50
N ASN A 14 -21.96 -19.11 6.11
CA ASN A 14 -21.54 -20.50 6.28
C ASN A 14 -20.28 -20.82 5.47
N GLY A 15 -20.24 -20.41 4.20
CA GLY A 15 -19.05 -20.56 3.36
C GLY A 15 -17.82 -19.86 3.95
N LEU A 16 -18.00 -18.65 4.51
CA LEU A 16 -16.92 -17.91 5.17
C LEU A 16 -16.42 -18.61 6.44
N ALA A 17 -17.31 -19.21 7.24
CA ALA A 17 -16.94 -19.97 8.44
C ALA A 17 -16.13 -21.24 8.11
N LEU A 18 -16.52 -21.96 7.05
CA LEU A 18 -15.78 -23.11 6.55
C LEU A 18 -14.39 -22.70 6.04
N LEU A 19 -14.31 -21.59 5.30
CA LEU A 19 -13.05 -21.06 4.80
C LEU A 19 -12.12 -20.62 5.94
N ALA A 20 -12.66 -19.98 6.98
CA ALA A 20 -11.95 -19.58 8.19
C ALA A 20 -11.31 -20.79 8.88
N THR A 21 -12.09 -21.85 9.08
CA THR A 21 -11.61 -23.10 9.68
C THR A 21 -10.48 -23.72 8.84
N ARG A 22 -10.69 -23.83 7.52
CA ARG A 22 -9.70 -24.42 6.60
C ARG A 22 -8.39 -23.63 6.56
N ARG A 23 -8.44 -22.30 6.64
CA ARG A 23 -7.26 -21.42 6.58
C ARG A 23 -6.64 -21.12 7.95
N ARG A 24 -7.24 -21.60 9.06
CA ARG A 24 -6.86 -21.23 10.42
C ARG A 24 -6.77 -19.71 10.61
N ALA A 25 -7.70 -18.98 10.00
CA ALA A 25 -7.75 -17.52 9.99
C ALA A 25 -9.11 -17.04 10.51
N SER A 26 -9.18 -15.81 11.01
CA SER A 26 -10.46 -15.24 11.46
C SER A 26 -11.33 -14.81 10.26
N ARG A 27 -12.66 -14.78 10.46
CA ARG A 27 -13.61 -14.28 9.44
C ARG A 27 -13.27 -12.85 9.01
N SER A 28 -12.93 -11.99 9.98
CA SER A 28 -12.56 -10.59 9.73
C SER A 28 -11.25 -10.46 8.96
N GLU A 29 -10.30 -11.37 9.17
CA GLU A 29 -9.04 -11.39 8.44
C GLU A 29 -9.25 -11.80 6.97
N ILE A 30 -10.05 -12.83 6.73
CA ILE A 30 -10.43 -13.24 5.37
C ILE A 30 -11.18 -12.13 4.66
N LEU A 31 -12.15 -11.49 5.32
CA LEU A 31 -12.89 -10.36 4.74
C LEU A 31 -11.97 -9.18 4.42
N ARG A 32 -11.03 -8.86 5.31
CA ARG A 32 -10.05 -7.80 5.07
C ARG A 32 -9.14 -8.12 3.88
N GLN A 33 -8.68 -9.35 3.74
CA GLN A 33 -7.87 -9.79 2.60
C GLN A 33 -8.66 -9.72 1.30
N ALA A 34 -9.91 -10.21 1.30
CA ALA A 34 -10.80 -10.17 0.16
C ALA A 34 -11.09 -8.72 -0.27
N LEU A 35 -11.41 -7.84 0.68
CA LEU A 35 -11.63 -6.41 0.41
C LEU A 35 -10.38 -5.71 -0.09
N LYS A 36 -9.20 -5.98 0.50
CA LYS A 36 -7.95 -5.38 0.02
C LYS A 36 -7.65 -5.79 -1.42
N ARG A 37 -7.87 -7.06 -1.74
CA ARG A 37 -7.70 -7.58 -3.10
C ARG A 37 -8.73 -6.96 -4.05
N TYR A 38 -10.01 -6.98 -3.67
CA TYR A 38 -11.08 -6.41 -4.48
C TYR A 38 -10.84 -4.92 -4.76
N ILE A 39 -10.54 -4.11 -3.73
CA ILE A 39 -10.24 -2.68 -3.90
C ILE A 39 -8.97 -2.46 -4.73
N GLY A 40 -7.94 -3.30 -4.56
CA GLY A 40 -6.73 -3.22 -5.39
C GLY A 40 -6.97 -3.61 -6.85
N ASP A 41 -7.85 -4.59 -7.09
CA ASP A 41 -8.21 -5.07 -8.42
C ASP A 41 -9.21 -4.11 -9.13
N ASP A 42 -10.08 -3.42 -8.39
CA ASP A 42 -11.06 -2.42 -8.87
C ASP A 42 -10.51 -0.98 -8.83
N ALA A 43 -9.28 -0.78 -8.35
CA ALA A 43 -8.62 0.52 -8.47
C ALA A 43 -8.52 0.85 -9.97
N PRO A 44 -9.06 2.00 -10.43
CA PRO A 44 -8.98 2.39 -11.83
C PRO A 44 -7.50 2.38 -12.20
N GLY A 45 -7.15 1.42 -13.08
CA GLY A 45 -5.83 0.81 -13.17
C GLY A 45 -4.72 1.65 -12.57
N ASP A 46 -4.16 1.18 -11.46
CA ASP A 46 -2.96 1.71 -10.81
C ASP A 46 -2.15 2.49 -11.84
N ALA A 47 -2.24 3.84 -11.78
CA ALA A 47 -1.19 4.64 -12.34
C ALA A 47 0.06 4.10 -11.65
N ALA A 48 0.88 3.35 -12.40
CA ALA A 48 2.03 2.65 -11.85
C ALA A 48 2.69 3.63 -10.88
N PRO A 49 2.87 3.25 -9.59
CA PRO A 49 3.26 4.17 -8.54
C PRO A 49 4.39 5.02 -9.08
N SER A 50 4.18 6.34 -9.07
CA SER A 50 5.09 7.25 -9.73
C SER A 50 6.49 7.06 -9.16
N ALA A 51 7.52 7.46 -9.89
CA ALA A 51 8.88 7.43 -9.37
C ALA A 51 8.96 8.11 -7.99
N PHE A 52 8.13 9.13 -7.75
CA PHE A 52 7.99 9.78 -6.45
C PHE A 52 7.38 8.84 -5.38
N ASP A 53 6.26 8.18 -5.65
CA ASP A 53 5.61 7.27 -4.67
C ASP A 53 6.53 6.14 -4.20
N ARG A 54 7.41 5.68 -5.10
CA ARG A 54 8.44 4.68 -4.80
C ARG A 54 9.58 5.20 -3.93
N LEU A 55 9.92 6.48 -4.06
CA LEU A 55 11.04 7.13 -3.38
C LEU A 55 10.61 7.98 -2.17
N ALA A 56 9.31 8.14 -1.93
CA ALA A 56 8.77 8.98 -0.87
C ALA A 56 9.29 8.60 0.53
N SER A 57 9.51 7.31 0.78
CA SER A 57 10.11 6.81 2.04
C SER A 57 11.58 7.20 2.24
N LEU A 58 12.27 7.59 1.16
CA LEU A 58 13.65 8.08 1.18
C LEU A 58 13.71 9.61 1.34
N SER A 59 12.58 10.31 1.24
CA SER A 59 12.53 11.74 1.47
C SER A 59 12.93 12.05 2.92
N GLY A 60 14.04 12.77 3.09
CA GLY A 60 14.59 13.09 4.41
C GLY A 60 15.43 11.98 5.05
N SER A 61 15.69 10.85 4.37
CA SER A 61 16.60 9.81 4.86
C SER A 61 18.08 10.24 4.82
N VAL A 62 18.37 11.36 4.14
CA VAL A 62 19.69 11.95 4.02
C VAL A 62 19.62 13.44 4.32
N GLN A 63 20.59 13.94 5.08
CA GLN A 63 20.81 15.37 5.26
C GLN A 63 21.85 15.82 4.24
N GLY A 64 21.42 16.69 3.34
CA GLY A 64 22.28 17.35 2.36
C GLY A 64 22.34 18.86 2.61
N PRO A 65 23.29 19.57 1.99
CA PRO A 65 23.26 21.02 1.95
C PRO A 65 21.92 21.50 1.35
N ALA A 66 21.42 22.63 1.85
CA ALA A 66 20.10 23.17 1.47
C ALA A 66 19.95 23.43 -0.04
N ASP A 67 21.06 23.51 -0.78
CA ASP A 67 21.06 23.78 -2.20
C ASP A 67 22.26 23.15 -2.92
N LEU A 68 21.98 22.16 -3.76
CA LEU A 68 22.95 21.58 -4.72
C LEU A 68 22.89 22.28 -6.09
N SER A 69 21.86 23.10 -6.34
CA SER A 69 21.57 23.76 -7.61
C SER A 69 22.11 25.19 -7.74
N ALA A 70 22.31 25.94 -6.66
CA ALA A 70 22.73 27.35 -6.75
C ALA A 70 24.19 27.64 -6.37
N HIS A 71 25.02 26.64 -6.08
CA HIS A 71 26.41 26.89 -5.68
C HIS A 71 27.40 26.12 -6.58
N PRO A 72 27.90 26.76 -7.66
CA PRO A 72 28.86 26.18 -8.62
C PRO A 72 30.11 25.58 -7.96
N ARG A 73 30.49 26.06 -6.76
CA ARG A 73 31.59 25.51 -5.95
C ARG A 73 31.38 24.03 -5.56
N HIS A 74 30.13 23.56 -5.46
CA HIS A 74 29.79 22.19 -5.07
C HIS A 74 29.64 21.23 -6.25
N LEU A 75 29.69 21.74 -7.49
CA LEU A 75 29.61 20.94 -8.73
C LEU A 75 30.98 20.62 -9.34
N LYS A 76 32.07 21.04 -8.68
CA LYS A 76 33.44 20.79 -9.17
C LYS A 76 33.72 19.28 -9.17
N GLY A 77 33.81 18.70 -10.37
CA GLY A 77 34.10 17.27 -10.55
C GLY A 77 32.88 16.37 -10.76
N TYR A 78 31.67 16.94 -10.84
CA TYR A 78 30.47 16.16 -11.15
C TYR A 78 30.52 15.65 -12.60
N GLY A 79 30.40 14.34 -12.80
CA GLY A 79 30.39 13.70 -14.13
C GLY A 79 31.75 13.47 -14.78
N LYS A 80 32.86 13.54 -14.02
CA LYS A 80 34.19 13.10 -14.45
C LYS A 80 34.58 11.77 -13.81
#